data_AF-A0A9W6IZT0-F1
#
_entry.id   AF-A0A9W6IZT0-F1
#
_cell.length_a   1.000
_cell.length_b   1.000
_cell.length_c   1.000
_cell.angle_alpha   90.00
_cell.angle_beta   90.00
_cell.angle_gamma   90.00
#
_symmetry.space_group_name_H-M   'P 1'
#
loop_
_entity.id
_entity.type
_entity.pdbx_description
1 polymer ?
#
loop_
_entity_poly.entity_id
_entity_poly.type
_entity_poly.pdbx_seq_one_letter_code
_entity_poly.pdbx_strand_id
1 'polypeptide(L)'
;MVSRPVQAGVGLLTGVVVFASSLGGLFALTFAFVHGRFGDSGPRVTAAFIAIAGFVSVGLVPFLKYPANPPAVGDPSTLGMRTSLYFAMIAISLAAMIGTALLQRHLSSRMSVWNASVVAALGYIVVMIVVAVGLPGVNEVPEQFPAVVLWQFRLSSIGAQLLMWTTIGLLFGLLTERAAETGMRRAPLRTSTV
;
A
#
# COMPACT_ATOMS: atom_id res chain seq x y z
N MET A 1 24.32 16.70 -16.50
CA MET A 1 24.10 15.86 -15.30
C MET A 1 24.00 16.76 -14.08
N VAL A 2 23.10 16.48 -13.13
CA VAL A 2 22.91 17.27 -11.89
C VAL A 2 23.93 16.84 -10.83
N SER A 3 24.42 17.74 -9.98
CA SER A 3 25.44 17.41 -8.96
C SER A 3 24.90 16.52 -7.83
N ARG A 4 25.77 15.72 -7.18
CA ARG A 4 25.40 14.83 -6.07
C ARG A 4 24.71 15.56 -4.90
N PRO A 5 25.18 16.75 -4.45
CA PRO A 5 24.49 17.50 -3.40
C PRO A 5 23.07 17.92 -3.79
N VAL A 6 22.85 18.32 -5.05
CA VAL A 6 21.51 18.69 -5.53
C VAL A 6 20.60 17.47 -5.64
N GLN A 7 21.11 16.33 -6.12
CA GLN A 7 20.36 15.07 -6.15
C GLN A 7 19.95 14.62 -4.75
N ALA A 8 20.85 14.67 -3.77
CA ALA A 8 20.60 14.22 -2.39
C ALA A 8 19.80 15.22 -1.55
N GLY A 9 19.83 16.51 -1.89
CA GLY A 9 19.10 17.56 -1.19
C GLY A 9 17.73 17.82 -1.82
N VAL A 10 17.62 18.92 -2.56
CA VAL A 10 16.34 19.42 -3.11
C VAL A 10 15.72 18.43 -4.11
N GLY A 11 16.54 17.70 -4.89
CA GLY A 11 16.05 16.71 -5.84
C GLY A 11 15.31 15.57 -5.14
N LEU A 12 15.93 14.95 -4.13
CA LEU A 12 15.32 13.90 -3.32
C LEU A 12 14.07 14.40 -2.60
N LEU A 13 14.15 15.59 -1.97
CA LEU A 13 12.99 16.20 -1.31
C LEU A 13 11.81 16.35 -2.26
N THR A 14 12.06 16.90 -3.46
CA THR A 14 11.01 17.09 -4.47
C THR A 14 10.38 15.76 -4.88
N GLY A 15 11.21 14.76 -5.18
CA GLY A 15 10.74 13.43 -5.54
C GLY A 15 9.89 12.78 -4.45
N VAL A 16 10.33 12.85 -3.19
CA VAL A 16 9.60 12.31 -2.04
C VAL A 16 8.27 13.05 -1.83
N VAL A 17 8.26 14.38 -1.90
CA VAL A 17 7.03 15.18 -1.71
C VAL A 17 6.00 14.89 -2.80
N VAL A 18 6.40 14.86 -4.07
CA VAL A 18 5.50 14.55 -5.18
C VAL A 18 4.94 13.14 -5.03
N PHE A 19 5.81 12.15 -4.81
CA PHE A 19 5.41 10.75 -4.63
C PHE A 19 4.45 10.55 -3.46
N ALA A 20 4.79 11.09 -2.29
CA ALA A 20 3.97 10.98 -1.08
C ALA A 20 2.63 11.71 -1.25
N SER A 21 2.60 12.85 -1.94
CA SER A 21 1.35 13.59 -2.21
C SER A 21 0.44 12.85 -3.19
N SER A 22 1.00 12.24 -4.24
CA SER A 22 0.22 11.41 -5.18
C SER A 22 -0.38 10.19 -4.49
N LEU A 23 0.41 9.47 -3.68
CA LEU A 23 -0.11 8.38 -2.86
C LEU A 23 -1.13 8.87 -1.83
N GLY A 24 -0.90 10.06 -1.25
CA GLY A 24 -1.84 10.79 -0.41
C GLY A 24 -3.23 10.94 -1.03
N GLY A 25 -3.27 11.44 -2.28
CA GLY A 25 -4.50 11.60 -3.04
C GLY A 25 -5.20 10.27 -3.33
N LEU A 26 -4.46 9.26 -3.78
CA LEU A 26 -5.03 7.92 -4.04
C LEU A 26 -5.58 7.27 -2.76
N PHE A 27 -4.87 7.44 -1.64
CA PHE A 27 -5.33 6.99 -0.33
C PHE A 27 -6.63 7.68 0.07
N ALA A 28 -6.72 9.01 -0.08
CA ALA A 28 -7.91 9.78 0.25
C ALA A 28 -9.12 9.38 -0.61
N LEU A 29 -8.91 9.15 -1.91
CA LEU A 29 -9.95 8.67 -2.82
C LEU A 29 -10.44 7.26 -2.43
N THR A 30 -9.51 6.37 -2.13
CA THR A 30 -9.82 5.02 -1.63
C THR A 30 -10.60 5.09 -0.33
N PHE A 31 -10.20 5.97 0.60
CA PHE A 31 -10.92 6.22 1.84
C PHE A 31 -12.33 6.73 1.60
N ALA A 32 -12.51 7.75 0.75
CA ALA A 32 -13.83 8.29 0.42
C ALA A 32 -14.74 7.24 -0.25
N PHE A 33 -14.15 6.30 -0.98
CA PHE A 33 -14.87 5.16 -1.54
C PHE A 33 -15.21 4.10 -0.49
N VAL A 34 -14.33 3.77 0.44
CA VAL A 34 -14.54 2.65 1.39
C VAL A 34 -15.36 3.08 2.62
N HIS A 35 -15.13 4.28 3.14
CA HIS A 35 -15.70 4.74 4.41
C HIS A 35 -17.23 4.77 4.35
N GLY A 36 -17.88 4.21 5.37
CA GLY A 36 -19.35 4.07 5.47
C GLY A 36 -19.97 3.02 4.54
N ARG A 37 -19.21 2.40 3.62
CA ARG A 37 -19.74 1.36 2.71
C ARG A 37 -19.66 -0.06 3.26
N PHE A 38 -18.75 -0.30 4.21
CA PHE A 38 -18.46 -1.64 4.75
C PHE A 38 -18.70 -1.73 6.27
N GLY A 39 -19.76 -1.06 6.74
CA GLY A 39 -20.20 -1.04 8.14
C GLY A 39 -19.85 0.26 8.89
N ASP A 40 -20.15 0.28 10.18
CA ASP A 40 -20.06 1.48 11.03
C ASP A 40 -18.66 1.74 11.61
N SER A 41 -17.62 1.32 10.88
CA SER A 41 -16.24 1.57 11.31
C SER A 41 -15.92 3.06 11.28
N GLY A 42 -15.40 3.58 12.39
CA GLY A 42 -14.96 4.96 12.47
C GLY A 42 -13.82 5.30 11.48
N PRO A 43 -13.55 6.60 11.24
CA PRO A 43 -12.53 7.05 10.28
C PRO A 43 -11.14 6.48 10.55
N ARG A 44 -10.70 6.40 11.81
CA ARG A 44 -9.39 5.83 12.17
C ARG A 44 -9.24 4.37 11.75
N VAL A 45 -10.25 3.57 12.06
CA VAL A 45 -10.25 2.13 11.77
C VAL A 45 -10.26 1.91 10.26
N THR A 46 -11.09 2.64 9.53
CA THR A 46 -11.14 2.59 8.07
C THR A 46 -9.80 2.95 7.45
N ALA A 47 -9.18 4.05 7.89
CA ALA A 47 -7.86 4.47 7.39
C ALA A 47 -6.77 3.44 7.70
N ALA A 48 -6.76 2.85 8.90
CA ALA A 48 -5.81 1.80 9.26
C ALA A 48 -5.95 0.57 8.35
N PHE A 49 -7.18 0.11 8.08
CA PHE A 49 -7.41 -1.01 7.18
C PHE A 49 -6.94 -0.73 5.75
N ILE A 50 -7.23 0.46 5.21
CA ILE A 50 -6.77 0.86 3.88
C ILE A 50 -5.24 0.93 3.83
N ALA A 51 -4.60 1.46 4.88
CA ALA A 51 -3.15 1.54 4.96
C ALA A 51 -2.49 0.15 4.99
N ILE A 52 -3.04 -0.78 5.77
CA ILE A 52 -2.56 -2.15 5.84
C ILE A 52 -2.76 -2.85 4.49
N ALA A 53 -3.96 -2.76 3.91
CA ALA A 53 -4.26 -3.38 2.61
C ALA A 53 -3.39 -2.81 1.49
N GLY A 54 -3.17 -1.49 1.48
CA GLY A 54 -2.30 -0.80 0.52
C GLY A 54 -0.83 -1.17 0.70
N PHE A 55 -0.32 -1.19 1.93
CA PHE A 55 1.04 -1.65 2.21
C PHE A 55 1.24 -3.10 1.74
N VAL A 56 0.32 -4.00 2.08
CA VAL A 56 0.41 -5.41 1.69
C VAL A 56 0.39 -5.54 0.17
N SER A 57 -0.59 -4.93 -0.49
CA SER A 57 -0.82 -5.15 -1.92
C SER A 57 0.15 -4.42 -2.83
N VAL A 58 0.58 -3.20 -2.47
CA VAL A 58 1.44 -2.34 -3.30
C VAL A 58 2.90 -2.36 -2.86
N GLY A 59 3.18 -2.55 -1.57
CA GLY A 59 4.53 -2.55 -1.01
C GLY A 59 5.08 -3.96 -0.81
N LEU A 60 4.53 -4.70 0.15
CA LEU A 60 5.08 -5.95 0.63
C LEU A 60 5.07 -7.07 -0.42
N VAL A 61 3.90 -7.37 -1.00
CA VAL A 61 3.76 -8.50 -1.91
C VAL A 61 4.60 -8.35 -3.19
N PRO A 62 4.59 -7.19 -3.87
CA PRO A 62 5.50 -6.95 -4.99
C PRO A 62 6.97 -7.07 -4.59
N PHE A 63 7.34 -6.54 -3.42
CA PHE A 63 8.72 -6.62 -2.90
C PHE A 63 9.16 -8.06 -2.61
N LEU A 64 8.28 -8.92 -2.12
CA LEU A 64 8.61 -10.33 -1.87
C LEU A 64 8.98 -11.09 -3.14
N LYS A 65 8.32 -10.77 -4.27
CA LYS A 65 8.61 -11.40 -5.57
C LYS A 65 9.76 -10.71 -6.32
N TYR A 66 9.78 -9.37 -6.29
CA TYR A 66 10.73 -8.53 -7.01
C TYR A 66 11.33 -7.49 -6.05
N PRO A 67 12.29 -7.90 -5.19
CA PRO A 67 12.84 -7.02 -4.17
C PRO A 67 13.68 -5.90 -4.80
N ALA A 68 13.71 -4.76 -4.11
CA ALA A 68 14.48 -3.61 -4.56
C ALA A 68 15.99 -3.92 -4.62
N ASN A 69 16.64 -3.48 -5.70
CA ASN A 69 18.08 -3.55 -5.85
C ASN A 69 18.70 -2.14 -5.66
N PRO A 70 19.91 -2.03 -5.11
CA PRO A 70 20.59 -0.75 -4.97
C PRO A 70 20.75 -0.01 -6.31
N PRO A 71 20.86 1.33 -6.31
CA PRO A 71 21.13 2.08 -7.53
C PRO A 71 22.36 1.55 -8.26
N ALA A 72 22.31 1.52 -9.59
CA ALA A 72 23.33 0.96 -10.47
C ALA A 72 23.54 -0.57 -10.39
N VAL A 73 22.72 -1.30 -9.62
CA VAL A 73 22.72 -2.78 -9.60
C VAL A 73 21.66 -3.32 -10.56
N GLY A 74 22.10 -4.06 -11.57
CA GLY A 74 21.28 -4.73 -12.56
C GLY A 74 21.59 -4.29 -13.99
N ASP A 75 21.03 -5.01 -14.96
CA ASP A 75 21.28 -4.75 -16.37
C ASP A 75 20.34 -3.64 -16.89
N PRO A 76 20.87 -2.59 -17.55
CA PRO A 76 20.03 -1.57 -18.18
C PRO A 76 19.11 -2.13 -19.28
N SER A 77 19.52 -3.20 -19.98
CA SER A 77 18.76 -3.78 -21.09
C SER A 77 17.45 -4.44 -20.65
N THR A 78 17.37 -4.89 -19.39
CA THR A 78 16.20 -5.54 -18.80
C THR A 78 15.30 -4.59 -18.00
N LEU A 79 15.65 -3.31 -17.91
CA LEU A 79 14.94 -2.33 -17.08
C LEU A 79 13.44 -2.26 -17.42
N GLY A 80 13.10 -2.26 -18.71
CA GLY A 80 11.70 -2.23 -19.17
C GLY A 80 10.91 -3.45 -18.72
N MET A 81 11.49 -4.64 -18.86
CA MET A 81 10.88 -5.90 -18.44
C MET A 81 10.68 -5.96 -16.91
N ARG A 82 11.69 -5.59 -16.12
CA ARG A 82 11.56 -5.58 -14.65
C ARG A 82 10.49 -4.61 -14.18
N THR A 83 10.46 -3.43 -14.80
CA THR A 83 9.46 -2.40 -14.49
C THR A 83 8.05 -2.90 -14.82
N SER A 84 7.84 -3.52 -15.98
CA SER A 84 6.53 -4.07 -16.34
C SER A 84 6.10 -5.23 -15.44
N LEU A 85 7.01 -6.12 -15.06
CA LEU A 85 6.75 -7.21 -14.11
C LEU A 85 6.38 -6.67 -12.72
N TYR A 86 7.07 -5.63 -12.26
CA TYR A 86 6.76 -4.99 -10.97
C TYR A 86 5.37 -4.34 -10.98
N PHE A 87 5.02 -3.60 -12.04
CA PHE A 87 3.69 -3.02 -12.19
C PHE A 87 2.59 -4.07 -12.38
N ALA A 88 2.86 -5.15 -13.11
CA ALA A 88 1.94 -6.27 -13.24
C ALA A 88 1.67 -6.92 -11.87
N MET A 89 2.73 -7.09 -11.06
CA MET A 89 2.60 -7.63 -9.71
C MET A 89 1.75 -6.73 -8.80
N ILE A 90 1.93 -5.41 -8.86
CA ILE A 90 1.06 -4.44 -8.16
C ILE A 90 -0.38 -4.57 -8.63
N ALA A 91 -0.62 -4.57 -9.95
CA ALA A 91 -1.97 -4.61 -10.51
C ALA A 91 -2.72 -5.90 -10.11
N ILE A 92 -2.05 -7.06 -10.21
CA ILE A 92 -2.61 -8.36 -9.83
C ILE A 92 -2.88 -8.40 -8.32
N SER A 93 -1.93 -7.93 -7.51
CA SER A 93 -2.06 -7.89 -6.04
C SER A 93 -3.20 -6.98 -5.58
N LEU A 94 -3.38 -5.83 -6.21
CA LEU A 94 -4.53 -4.94 -5.96
C LEU A 94 -5.86 -5.59 -6.37
N ALA A 95 -5.91 -6.21 -7.55
CA ALA A 95 -7.12 -6.91 -8.01
C ALA A 95 -7.49 -8.06 -7.07
N ALA A 96 -6.50 -8.84 -6.61
CA ALA A 96 -6.68 -9.90 -5.63
C ALA A 96 -7.12 -9.35 -4.27
N MET A 97 -6.59 -8.21 -3.83
CA MET A 97 -7.01 -7.54 -2.58
C MET A 97 -8.47 -7.06 -2.66
N ILE A 98 -8.89 -6.50 -3.80
CA ILE A 98 -10.30 -6.15 -4.04
C ILE A 98 -11.16 -7.41 -4.03
N GLY A 99 -10.75 -8.47 -4.74
CA GLY A 99 -11.43 -9.77 -4.73
C GLY A 99 -11.57 -10.35 -3.33
N THR A 100 -10.55 -10.16 -2.48
CA THR A 100 -10.54 -10.56 -1.08
C THR A 100 -11.60 -9.81 -0.27
N ALA A 101 -11.69 -8.49 -0.42
CA ALA A 101 -12.72 -7.69 0.23
C ALA A 101 -14.15 -8.09 -0.23
N LEU A 102 -14.32 -8.37 -1.53
CA LEU A 102 -15.59 -8.82 -2.09
C LEU A 102 -15.98 -10.22 -1.58
N LEU A 103 -15.02 -11.14 -1.51
CA LEU A 103 -15.21 -12.49 -0.98
C LEU A 103 -15.58 -12.45 0.50
N GLN A 104 -14.86 -11.65 1.31
CA GLN A 104 -15.14 -11.47 2.73
C GLN A 104 -16.59 -11.00 2.95
N ARG A 105 -17.04 -10.02 2.16
CA ARG A 105 -18.42 -9.51 2.22
C ARG A 105 -19.44 -10.59 1.85
N HIS A 106 -19.17 -11.36 0.81
CA HIS A 106 -20.07 -12.44 0.39
C HIS A 106 -20.20 -13.51 1.48
N LEU A 107 -19.07 -13.95 2.05
CA LEU A 107 -19.03 -14.98 3.09
C LEU A 107 -19.63 -14.51 4.41
N SER A 108 -19.60 -13.21 4.73
CA SER A 108 -20.20 -12.66 5.96
C SER A 108 -21.72 -12.84 6.05
N SER A 109 -22.39 -13.19 4.95
CA SER A 109 -23.82 -13.57 4.96
C SER A 109 -24.07 -15.02 5.39
N ARG A 110 -23.02 -15.85 5.40
CA ARG A 110 -23.09 -17.32 5.63
C ARG A 110 -22.34 -17.77 6.88
N MET A 111 -21.37 -16.98 7.36
CA MET A 111 -20.55 -17.28 8.52
C MET A 111 -20.21 -16.01 9.30
N SER A 112 -19.62 -16.16 10.49
CA SER A 112 -19.17 -15.02 11.29
C SER A 112 -18.15 -14.17 10.53
N VAL A 113 -18.13 -12.86 10.81
CA VAL A 113 -17.20 -11.90 10.19
C VAL A 113 -15.74 -12.31 10.38
N TRP A 114 -15.41 -12.91 11.53
CA TRP A 114 -14.07 -13.44 11.81
C TRP A 114 -13.70 -14.58 10.83
N ASN A 115 -14.55 -15.60 10.73
CA ASN A 115 -14.28 -16.75 9.85
C ASN A 115 -14.24 -16.31 8.38
N ALA A 116 -15.16 -15.44 7.96
CA ALA A 116 -15.17 -14.87 6.61
C ALA A 116 -13.86 -14.13 6.29
N SER A 117 -13.35 -13.34 7.25
CA SER A 117 -12.09 -12.62 7.10
C SER A 117 -10.88 -13.55 7.00
N VAL A 118 -10.83 -14.61 7.82
CA VAL A 118 -9.75 -15.61 7.77
C VAL A 118 -9.75 -16.33 6.42
N VAL A 119 -10.92 -16.81 5.96
CA VAL A 119 -11.04 -17.50 4.66
C VAL A 119 -10.63 -16.58 3.50
N ALA A 120 -11.08 -15.32 3.52
CA ALA A 120 -10.72 -14.36 2.48
C ALA A 120 -9.21 -14.07 2.47
N ALA A 121 -8.59 -13.87 3.66
CA ALA A 121 -7.16 -13.65 3.78
C ALA A 121 -6.33 -14.85 3.29
N LEU A 122 -6.75 -16.07 3.61
CA LEU A 122 -6.13 -17.29 3.07
C LEU A 122 -6.28 -17.37 1.54
N GLY A 123 -7.44 -17.01 1.02
CA GLY A 123 -7.68 -16.91 -0.42
C GLY A 123 -6.72 -15.95 -1.11
N TYR A 124 -6.51 -14.75 -0.55
CA TYR A 124 -5.50 -13.79 -1.03
C TYR A 124 -4.11 -14.42 -1.09
N ILE A 125 -3.67 -15.05 0.02
CA ILE A 125 -2.36 -15.67 0.11
C ILE A 125 -2.18 -16.75 -0.96
N VAL A 126 -3.16 -17.65 -1.12
CA VAL A 126 -3.13 -18.72 -2.12
C VAL A 126 -3.02 -18.13 -3.54
N VAL A 127 -3.86 -17.15 -3.87
CA VAL A 127 -3.81 -16.47 -5.18
C VAL A 127 -2.43 -15.85 -5.41
N MET A 128 -1.89 -15.14 -4.42
CA MET A 128 -0.59 -14.47 -4.58
C MET A 128 0.58 -15.45 -4.64
N ILE A 129 0.51 -16.60 -3.98
CA ILE A 129 1.50 -17.68 -4.14
C ILE A 129 1.45 -18.22 -5.57
N VAL A 130 0.26 -18.51 -6.11
CA VAL A 130 0.10 -18.99 -7.49
C VAL A 130 0.67 -17.99 -8.49
N VAL A 131 0.36 -16.70 -8.32
CA VAL A 131 0.90 -15.62 -9.16
C VAL A 131 2.42 -15.52 -9.03
N ALA A 132 2.95 -15.58 -7.81
CA ALA A 132 4.39 -15.51 -7.55
C ALA A 132 5.15 -16.69 -8.16
N VAL A 133 4.56 -17.88 -8.19
CA VAL A 133 5.15 -19.06 -8.85
C VAL A 133 5.03 -18.95 -10.38
N GLY A 134 3.90 -18.46 -10.89
CA GLY A 134 3.65 -18.36 -12.34
C GLY A 134 4.43 -17.25 -13.04
N LEU A 135 4.76 -16.16 -12.35
CA LEU A 135 5.57 -15.08 -12.91
C LEU A 135 7.07 -15.42 -12.93
N PRO A 136 7.83 -14.98 -13.96
CA PRO A 136 9.25 -15.29 -14.08
C PRO A 136 10.05 -14.75 -12.89
N GLY A 137 11.04 -15.52 -12.42
CA GLY A 137 12.04 -15.03 -11.49
C GLY A 137 13.06 -14.15 -12.21
N VAL A 138 13.50 -13.06 -11.57
CA VAL A 138 14.55 -12.19 -12.11
C VAL A 138 15.66 -12.06 -11.07
N ASN A 139 16.88 -12.42 -11.43
CA ASN A 139 18.07 -12.19 -10.61
C ASN A 139 19.16 -11.52 -11.46
N GLU A 140 19.47 -10.29 -11.12
CA GLU A 140 20.49 -9.48 -11.81
C GLU A 140 21.56 -8.97 -10.84
N VAL A 141 21.56 -9.49 -9.62
CA VAL A 141 22.60 -9.18 -8.65
C VAL A 141 23.84 -9.97 -9.04
N PRO A 142 24.98 -9.33 -9.33
CA PRO A 142 26.23 -10.04 -9.59
C PRO A 142 26.60 -10.94 -8.41
N GLU A 143 27.19 -12.10 -8.68
CA GLU A 143 27.55 -13.08 -7.63
C GLU A 143 28.49 -12.48 -6.58
N GLN A 144 29.36 -11.55 -6.99
CA GLN A 144 30.34 -10.89 -6.12
C GLN A 144 29.79 -9.63 -5.44
N PHE A 145 28.51 -9.29 -5.62
CA PHE A 145 27.94 -8.10 -5.00
C PHE A 145 27.83 -8.28 -3.46
N PRO A 146 28.25 -7.29 -2.65
CA PRO A 146 28.25 -7.45 -1.19
C PRO A 146 26.86 -7.76 -0.62
N ALA A 147 26.68 -8.95 -0.06
CA ALA A 147 25.42 -9.42 0.50
C ALA A 147 24.87 -8.50 1.61
N VAL A 148 25.75 -7.95 2.44
CA VAL A 148 25.39 -7.02 3.53
C VAL A 148 24.77 -5.74 2.97
N VAL A 149 25.33 -5.18 1.89
CA VAL A 149 24.80 -3.96 1.26
C VAL A 149 23.44 -4.23 0.63
N LEU A 150 23.31 -5.37 -0.06
CA LEU A 150 22.04 -5.79 -0.65
C LEU A 150 20.95 -5.96 0.42
N TRP A 151 21.28 -6.63 1.52
CA TRP A 151 20.37 -6.85 2.64
C TRP A 151 19.93 -5.53 3.28
N GLN A 152 20.88 -4.66 3.63
CA GLN A 152 20.58 -3.36 4.24
C GLN A 152 19.70 -2.50 3.33
N PHE A 153 19.97 -2.50 2.02
CA PHE A 153 19.16 -1.76 1.05
C PHE A 153 17.73 -2.30 0.95
N ARG A 154 17.58 -3.63 0.91
CA ARG A 154 16.26 -4.29 0.88
C ARG A 154 15.48 -3.98 2.15
N LEU A 155 16.12 -4.10 3.31
CA LEU A 155 15.51 -3.82 4.61
C LEU A 155 15.10 -2.35 4.74
N SER A 156 15.95 -1.41 4.31
CA SER A 156 15.63 0.02 4.34
C SER A 156 14.53 0.38 3.35
N SER A 157 14.51 -0.25 2.17
CA SER A 157 13.47 -0.02 1.14
C SER A 157 12.08 -0.43 1.63
N ILE A 158 11.95 -1.65 2.19
CA ILE A 158 10.65 -2.09 2.74
C ILE A 158 10.31 -1.33 4.02
N GLY A 159 11.31 -0.96 4.82
CA GLY A 159 11.13 -0.10 6.00
C GLY A 159 10.58 1.28 5.65
N ALA A 160 11.08 1.90 4.57
CA ALA A 160 10.58 3.18 4.07
C ALA A 160 9.12 3.08 3.60
N GLN A 161 8.75 1.99 2.91
CA GLN A 161 7.36 1.71 2.54
C GLN A 161 6.48 1.57 3.78
N LEU A 162 6.88 0.73 4.73
CA LEU A 162 6.14 0.51 5.97
C LEU A 162 5.93 1.82 6.74
N LEU A 163 6.99 2.64 6.87
CA LEU A 163 6.93 3.94 7.53
C LEU A 163 5.95 4.86 6.82
N MET A 164 6.06 4.99 5.50
CA MET A 164 5.14 5.83 4.71
C MET A 164 3.68 5.42 4.89
N TRP A 165 3.36 4.13 4.72
CA TRP A 165 2.00 3.60 4.87
C TRP A 165 1.46 3.76 6.30
N THR A 166 2.32 3.56 7.30
CA THR A 166 1.96 3.78 8.71
C THR A 166 1.66 5.26 8.97
N THR A 167 2.54 6.15 8.53
CA THR A 167 2.39 7.60 8.71
C THR A 167 1.12 8.11 8.04
N ILE A 168 0.86 7.74 6.78
CA ILE A 168 -0.36 8.18 6.10
C ILE A 168 -1.61 7.62 6.76
N GLY A 169 -1.65 6.32 7.11
CA GLY A 169 -2.81 5.71 7.74
C GLY A 169 -3.17 6.35 9.08
N LEU A 170 -2.18 6.56 9.93
CA LEU A 170 -2.37 7.16 11.26
C LEU A 170 -2.74 8.64 11.19
N LEU A 171 -1.97 9.44 10.42
CA LEU A 171 -2.22 10.89 10.32
C LEU A 171 -3.54 11.17 9.62
N PHE A 172 -3.82 10.49 8.51
CA PHE A 172 -5.08 10.66 7.79
C PHE A 172 -6.27 10.28 8.69
N GLY A 173 -6.23 9.09 9.31
CA GLY A 173 -7.28 8.64 10.22
C GLY A 173 -7.55 9.60 11.38
N LEU A 174 -6.49 10.11 12.02
CA LEU A 174 -6.59 11.09 13.11
C LEU A 174 -7.18 12.42 12.66
N LEU A 175 -6.72 12.96 11.52
CA LEU A 175 -7.21 14.23 10.99
C LEU A 175 -8.67 14.14 10.54
N THR A 176 -9.05 13.04 9.86
CA THR A 176 -10.43 12.84 9.39
C THR A 176 -11.41 12.67 10.54
N GLU A 177 -11.03 11.95 11.59
CA GLU A 177 -11.89 11.80 12.76
C GLU A 177 -12.09 13.13 13.49
N ARG A 178 -11.03 13.90 13.71
CA ARG A 178 -11.13 15.25 14.29
C ARG A 178 -12.01 16.19 13.45
N ALA A 179 -11.90 16.10 12.13
CA ALA A 179 -12.74 16.88 11.23
C ALA A 179 -14.22 16.48 11.33
N ALA A 180 -14.52 15.18 11.43
CA ALA A 180 -15.87 14.67 11.61
C ALA A 180 -16.50 15.12 12.94
N GLU A 181 -15.74 15.02 14.05
CA GLU A 181 -16.18 15.49 15.38
C GLU A 181 -16.47 17.00 15.39
N THR A 182 -15.61 17.79 14.74
CA THR A 182 -15.79 19.24 14.63
C THR A 182 -17.02 19.60 13.80
N GLY A 183 -17.27 18.87 12.71
CA GLY A 183 -18.47 19.03 11.89
C GLY A 183 -19.76 18.75 12.66
N MET A 184 -19.80 17.67 13.44
CA MET A 184 -20.95 17.34 14.30
C MET A 184 -21.24 18.44 15.34
N ARG A 185 -20.20 19.00 15.98
CA ARG A 185 -20.37 20.09 16.97
C ARG A 185 -20.92 21.39 16.37
N ARG A 186 -20.76 21.61 15.07
CA ARG A 186 -21.20 22.82 14.36
C ARG A 186 -22.59 22.70 13.73
N ALA A 187 -23.21 21.51 13.75
CA ALA A 187 -24.55 21.32 13.21
C ALA A 187 -25.56 22.12 14.07
N PRO A 188 -26.27 23.13 13.51
CA PRO A 188 -27.24 23.89 14.27
C PRO A 188 -28.34 22.94 14.78
N LEU A 189 -28.70 23.08 16.06
CA LEU A 189 -29.86 22.40 16.64
C LEU A 189 -31.06 22.77 15.79
N ARG A 190 -31.52 21.81 14.97
CA ARG A 190 -32.76 21.96 14.22
C ARG A 190 -33.87 22.03 15.26
N THR A 191 -34.25 23.24 15.65
CA THR A 191 -35.41 23.48 16.52
C THR A 191 -36.62 22.96 15.78
N SER A 192 -37.06 21.77 16.20
CA SER A 192 -38.35 21.21 15.86
C SER A 192 -39.42 22.12 16.46
N THR A 193 -39.80 23.17 15.73
CA THR A 193 -41.04 23.91 16.00
C THR A 193 -42.20 23.03 15.54
N VAL A 194 -42.85 22.40 16.50
CA VAL A 194 -44.25 21.92 16.40
C VAL A 194 -45.12 22.94 17.10
#